data_AF-A0A7C1EQW8-F1
#
_entry.id   AF-A0A7C1EQW8-F1
#
_cell.length_a   1.000
_cell.length_b   1.000
_cell.length_c   1.000
_cell.angle_alpha   90.00
_cell.angle_beta   90.00
_cell.angle_gamma   90.00
#
_symmetry.space_group_name_H-M   'P 1'
#
loop_
_entity.id
_entity.type
_entity.pdbx_description
1 polymer ?
#
loop_
_entity_poly.entity_id
_entity_poly.type
_entity_poly.pdbx_seq_one_letter_code
_entity_poly.pdbx_strand_id
1 'polypeptide(L)'
;MAAPVVNKTIDVVAKYQAEVNAAPNNAEAQTGLGWAFYGKRQYSEAARAFEAALAIDPNHLEARYGLALTYKASGARTNAITEFERVAALTEKIEDPVRQSMLHRHVKGHINLINTGDWNLGKKLGHA
;
A
#
# COMPACT_ATOMS: atom_id res chain seq x y z
N MET A 1 11.55 -2.18 -44.74
CA MET A 1 12.27 -2.49 -43.49
C MET A 1 11.48 -1.84 -42.36
N ALA A 2 10.80 -2.64 -41.54
CA ALA A 2 9.99 -2.12 -40.45
C ALA A 2 10.90 -1.61 -39.33
N ALA A 3 10.82 -0.33 -39.00
CA ALA A 3 11.46 0.22 -37.81
C ALA A 3 10.88 -0.51 -36.58
N PRO A 4 11.72 -0.94 -35.62
CA PRO A 4 11.19 -1.49 -34.37
C PRO A 4 10.41 -0.36 -33.69
N VAL A 5 9.11 -0.57 -33.52
CA VAL A 5 8.34 0.19 -32.54
C VAL A 5 8.98 -0.14 -31.20
N VAL A 6 9.96 0.68 -30.78
CA VAL A 6 10.37 0.75 -29.39
C VAL A 6 9.10 1.20 -28.69
N ASN A 7 8.34 0.23 -28.20
CA ASN A 7 7.26 0.44 -27.27
C ASN A 7 7.93 1.01 -26.02
N LYS A 8 8.13 2.33 -26.05
CA LYS A 8 8.63 3.14 -24.96
C LYS A 8 7.49 3.30 -23.96
N THR A 9 6.89 2.18 -23.56
CA THR A 9 6.06 2.15 -22.37
C THR A 9 7.01 2.60 -21.28
N ILE A 10 6.75 3.77 -20.70
CA ILE A 10 7.52 4.26 -19.57
C ILE A 10 7.36 3.18 -18.50
N ASP A 11 8.41 2.40 -18.31
CA ASP A 11 8.44 1.40 -17.28
C ASP A 11 8.54 2.16 -15.96
N VAL A 12 7.38 2.38 -15.33
CA VAL A 12 7.27 3.14 -14.08
C VAL A 12 8.17 2.55 -13.00
N VAL A 13 8.36 1.22 -13.02
CA VAL A 13 9.32 0.54 -12.14
C VAL A 13 10.74 0.99 -12.45
N ALA A 14 11.19 0.98 -13.72
CA ALA A 14 12.53 1.44 -14.09
C ALA A 14 12.78 2.90 -13.72
N LYS A 15 11.76 3.77 -13.82
CA LYS A 15 11.85 5.17 -13.40
C LYS A 15 12.10 5.27 -11.89
N TYR A 16 11.26 4.64 -11.07
CA TYR A 16 11.43 4.67 -9.62
C TYR A 16 12.67 3.91 -9.16
N GLN A 17 13.11 2.88 -9.88
CA GLN A 17 14.35 2.16 -9.58
C GLN A 17 15.57 3.07 -9.77
N ALA A 18 15.59 3.88 -10.82
CA ALA A 18 16.65 4.87 -11.00
C ALA A 18 16.65 5.94 -9.89
N GLU A 19 15.46 6.37 -9.45
CA GLU A 19 15.29 7.33 -8.36
C GLU A 19 15.75 6.75 -7.01
N VAL A 20 15.39 5.50 -6.71
CA VAL A 20 15.86 4.75 -5.54
C VAL A 20 17.37 4.54 -5.60
N ASN A 21 17.95 4.27 -6.77
CA ASN A 21 19.40 4.13 -6.90
C ASN A 21 20.14 5.46 -6.68
N ALA A 22 19.54 6.57 -7.09
CA ALA A 22 20.08 7.91 -6.86
C ALA A 22 19.91 8.37 -5.40
N ALA A 23 18.81 7.96 -4.76
CA ALA A 23 18.46 8.31 -3.38
C ALA A 23 17.98 7.07 -2.60
N PRO A 24 18.89 6.17 -2.20
CA PRO A 24 18.51 4.89 -1.58
C PRO A 24 17.84 5.06 -0.21
N ASN A 25 18.04 6.21 0.43
CA ASN A 25 17.46 6.57 1.72
C ASN A 25 16.22 7.47 1.60
N ASN A 26 15.57 7.49 0.44
CA ASN A 26 14.33 8.23 0.24
C ASN A 26 13.12 7.27 0.32
N ALA A 27 12.35 7.41 1.41
CA ALA A 27 11.16 6.58 1.65
C ALA A 27 10.05 6.82 0.61
N GLU A 28 9.91 8.04 0.07
CA GLU A 28 8.92 8.35 -0.97
C GLU A 28 9.26 7.66 -2.29
N ALA A 29 10.55 7.65 -2.68
CA ALA A 29 11.00 6.97 -3.89
C ALA A 29 10.77 5.44 -3.79
N GLN A 30 11.06 4.85 -2.62
CA GLN A 30 10.78 3.44 -2.33
C GLN A 30 9.28 3.13 -2.35
N THR A 31 8.46 4.05 -1.83
CA THR A 31 6.99 3.94 -1.86
C THR A 31 6.46 3.99 -3.29
N GLY A 32 6.98 4.91 -4.12
CA GLY A 32 6.67 5.00 -5.54
C GLY A 32 7.04 3.72 -6.31
N LEU A 33 8.20 3.13 -5.99
CA LEU A 33 8.61 1.83 -6.53
C LEU A 33 7.64 0.71 -6.12
N GLY A 34 7.21 0.70 -4.85
CA GLY A 34 6.21 -0.24 -4.35
C GLY A 34 4.88 -0.14 -5.10
N TRP A 35 4.39 1.06 -5.35
CA TRP A 35 3.17 1.29 -6.13
C TRP A 35 3.32 0.86 -7.59
N ALA A 36 4.49 1.10 -8.19
CA ALA A 36 4.80 0.68 -9.54
C ALA A 36 4.76 -0.85 -9.68
N PHE A 37 5.35 -1.58 -8.73
CA PHE A 37 5.26 -3.04 -8.68
C PHE A 37 3.84 -3.53 -8.39
N TYR A 38 3.11 -2.87 -7.49
CA TYR A 38 1.72 -3.20 -7.17
C TYR A 38 0.82 -3.07 -8.41
N GLY A 39 0.99 -2.01 -9.20
CA GLY A 39 0.27 -1.80 -10.46
C GLY A 39 0.55 -2.89 -11.49
N LYS A 40 1.76 -3.45 -11.49
CA LYS A 40 2.15 -4.61 -12.29
C LYS A 40 1.74 -5.95 -11.69
N ARG A 41 1.04 -5.96 -10.54
CA ARG A 41 0.68 -7.16 -9.77
C ARG A 41 1.88 -7.98 -9.28
N GLN A 42 3.07 -7.37 -9.24
CA GLN A 42 4.29 -7.97 -8.71
C GLN A 42 4.31 -7.79 -7.19
N TYR A 43 3.39 -8.47 -6.50
CA TYR A 43 3.12 -8.19 -5.08
C TYR A 43 4.32 -8.49 -4.15
N SER A 44 5.14 -9.48 -4.46
CA SER A 44 6.34 -9.77 -3.68
C SER A 44 7.38 -8.64 -3.76
N GLU A 45 7.56 -8.04 -4.94
CA GLU A 45 8.47 -6.92 -5.13
C GLU A 45 7.89 -5.63 -4.54
N ALA A 46 6.58 -5.42 -4.69
CA ALA A 46 5.88 -4.31 -4.06
C ALA A 46 6.04 -4.34 -2.54
N ALA A 47 5.86 -5.50 -1.91
CA ALA A 47 6.03 -5.66 -0.46
C ALA A 47 7.44 -5.26 -0.03
N ARG A 48 8.48 -5.77 -0.71
CA ARG A 48 9.88 -5.44 -0.42
C ARG A 48 10.18 -3.95 -0.54
N ALA A 49 9.63 -3.28 -1.55
CA ALA A 49 9.82 -1.84 -1.74
C ALA A 49 9.12 -1.02 -0.65
N PHE A 50 7.90 -1.38 -0.25
CA PHE A 50 7.22 -0.74 0.88
C PHE A 50 7.92 -1.04 2.22
N GLU A 51 8.43 -2.25 2.44
CA GLU A 51 9.23 -2.59 3.62
C GLU A 51 10.53 -1.77 3.66
N ALA A 52 11.19 -1.56 2.53
CA ALA A 52 12.36 -0.68 2.44
C ALA A 52 12.01 0.77 2.78
N ALA A 53 10.87 1.28 2.29
CA ALA A 53 10.37 2.60 2.68
C ALA A 53 10.13 2.70 4.20
N LEU A 54 9.55 1.66 4.82
CA LEU A 54 9.29 1.61 6.26
C LEU A 54 10.55 1.41 7.11
N ALA A 55 11.60 0.84 6.55
CA ALA A 55 12.90 0.76 7.21
C ALA A 55 13.58 2.14 7.31
N ILE A 56 13.32 3.01 6.33
CA ILE A 56 13.81 4.39 6.30
C ILE A 56 12.94 5.28 7.20
N ASP A 57 11.61 5.23 7.01
CA ASP A 57 10.64 5.96 7.84
C ASP A 57 9.58 4.99 8.40
N PRO A 58 9.72 4.57 9.67
CA PRO A 58 8.78 3.66 10.31
C PRO A 58 7.40 4.24 10.56
N ASN A 59 7.17 5.53 10.33
CA ASN A 59 5.87 6.18 10.52
C ASN A 59 5.19 6.53 9.18
N HIS A 60 5.77 6.10 8.05
CA HIS A 60 5.31 6.45 6.72
C HIS A 60 3.97 5.77 6.43
N LEU A 61 2.89 6.49 6.71
CA LEU A 61 1.52 6.01 6.60
C LEU A 61 1.20 5.44 5.22
N GLU A 62 1.64 6.13 4.16
CA GLU A 62 1.37 5.68 2.79
C GLU A 62 2.08 4.38 2.44
N ALA A 63 3.38 4.23 2.75
CA ALA A 63 4.11 3.00 2.56
C ALA A 63 3.48 1.83 3.33
N ARG A 64 3.07 2.06 4.58
CA ARG A 64 2.42 1.04 5.41
C ARG A 64 1.05 0.63 4.86
N TYR A 65 0.28 1.60 4.38
CA TYR A 65 -0.99 1.34 3.72
C TYR A 65 -0.81 0.58 2.39
N GLY A 66 0.20 0.94 1.60
CA GLY A 66 0.59 0.24 0.38
C GLY A 66 1.02 -1.21 0.64
N LEU A 67 1.77 -1.45 1.72
CA LEU A 67 2.13 -2.79 2.17
C LEU A 67 0.89 -3.61 2.56
N ALA A 68 -0.02 -3.04 3.34
CA ALA A 68 -1.27 -3.70 3.73
C ALA A 68 -2.13 -4.09 2.52
N LEU A 69 -2.26 -3.19 1.53
CA LEU A 69 -2.95 -3.47 0.26
C LEU A 69 -2.26 -4.55 -0.55
N THR A 70 -0.93 -4.55 -0.57
CA THR A 70 -0.11 -5.57 -1.25
C THR A 70 -0.31 -6.95 -0.63
N TYR A 71 -0.33 -7.03 0.70
CA TYR A 71 -0.65 -8.28 1.41
C TYR A 71 -2.09 -8.73 1.13
N LYS A 72 -3.04 -7.80 1.11
CA LYS A 72 -4.44 -8.12 0.75
C LYS A 72 -4.53 -8.67 -0.68
N ALA A 73 -3.82 -8.07 -1.63
CA ALA A 73 -3.86 -8.46 -3.05
C ALA A 73 -3.12 -9.79 -3.32
N SER A 74 -2.05 -10.08 -2.59
CA SER A 74 -1.32 -11.35 -2.64
C SER A 74 -2.02 -12.50 -1.88
N GLY A 75 -3.08 -12.21 -1.13
CA GLY A 75 -3.83 -13.19 -0.35
C GLY A 75 -3.28 -13.46 1.05
N ALA A 76 -2.22 -12.76 1.47
CA ALA A 76 -1.66 -12.80 2.82
C ALA A 76 -2.56 -12.04 3.82
N ARG A 77 -3.75 -12.59 4.08
CA ARG A 77 -4.82 -11.94 4.87
C ARG A 77 -4.37 -11.51 6.25
N THR A 78 -3.66 -12.37 6.98
CA THR A 78 -3.18 -12.08 8.34
C THR A 78 -2.25 -10.87 8.34
N ASN A 79 -1.24 -10.86 7.47
CA ASN A 79 -0.30 -9.75 7.35
C ASN A 79 -1.00 -8.45 6.93
N ALA A 80 -1.98 -8.55 6.02
CA ALA A 80 -2.76 -7.39 5.59
C ALA A 80 -3.51 -6.76 6.77
N ILE A 81 -4.19 -7.57 7.59
CA ILE A 81 -4.91 -7.09 8.78
C ILE A 81 -3.94 -6.42 9.76
N THR A 82 -2.83 -7.08 10.08
CA THR A 82 -1.82 -6.53 11.01
C THR A 82 -1.30 -5.17 10.54
N GLU A 83 -0.98 -5.02 9.25
CA GLU A 83 -0.50 -3.74 8.73
C GLU A 83 -1.61 -2.68 8.68
N PHE A 84 -2.85 -3.06 8.37
CA PHE A 84 -3.99 -2.15 8.46
C PHE A 84 -4.23 -1.68 9.91
N GLU A 85 -4.16 -2.55 10.91
CA GLU A 85 -4.29 -2.17 12.32
C GLU A 85 -3.21 -1.17 12.76
N ARG A 86 -1.97 -1.35 12.26
CA ARG A 86 -0.89 -0.39 12.49
C ARG A 86 -1.15 0.96 11.83
N VAL A 87 -1.72 0.99 10.63
CA VAL A 87 -2.15 2.25 10.00
C VAL A 87 -3.23 2.92 10.85
N ALA A 88 -4.24 2.17 11.33
CA ALA A 88 -5.30 2.69 12.18
C ALA A 88 -4.75 3.32 13.47
N ALA A 89 -3.79 2.68 14.14
CA ALA A 89 -3.14 3.22 15.34
C ALA A 89 -2.34 4.50 15.06
N LEU A 90 -1.70 4.60 13.89
CA LEU A 90 -0.99 5.81 13.49
C LEU A 90 -1.94 6.95 13.06
N THR A 91 -3.17 6.64 12.62
CA THR A 91 -4.13 7.69 12.24
C THR A 91 -4.49 8.61 13.40
N GLU A 92 -4.40 8.16 14.65
CA GLU A 92 -4.64 8.97 15.85
C GLU A 92 -3.65 10.13 15.99
N LYS A 93 -2.50 10.06 15.30
CA LYS A 93 -1.48 11.12 15.28
C LYS A 93 -1.67 12.12 14.13
N ILE A 94 -2.63 11.91 13.24
CA ILE A 94 -2.89 12.81 12.11
C ILE A 94 -3.65 14.02 12.63
N GLU A 95 -3.06 15.21 12.51
CA GLU A 95 -3.69 16.46 12.97
C GLU A 95 -4.92 16.84 12.14
N ASP A 96 -4.95 16.50 10.85
CA ASP A 96 -6.09 16.77 9.98
C ASP A 96 -7.24 15.79 10.25
N PRO A 97 -8.36 16.24 10.86
CA PRO A 97 -9.43 15.36 11.32
C PRO A 97 -10.19 14.70 10.18
N VAL A 98 -10.22 15.34 9.01
CA VAL A 98 -10.89 14.82 7.80
C VAL A 98 -10.10 13.65 7.24
N ARG A 99 -8.79 13.83 7.01
CA ARG A 99 -7.86 12.80 6.56
C ARG A 99 -7.76 11.65 7.54
N GLN A 100 -7.72 11.96 8.84
CA GLN A 100 -7.79 10.96 9.91
C GLN A 100 -9.04 10.10 9.76
N SER A 101 -10.22 10.71 9.77
CA SER A 101 -11.50 10.00 9.71
C SER A 101 -11.64 9.18 8.43
N MET A 102 -11.21 9.71 7.29
CA MET A 102 -11.25 9.00 6.01
C MET A 102 -10.33 7.79 6.00
N LEU A 103 -9.07 7.95 6.39
CA LEU A 103 -8.09 6.85 6.38
C LEU A 103 -8.49 5.77 7.39
N HIS A 104 -8.89 6.16 8.59
CA HIS A 104 -9.34 5.25 9.63
C HIS A 104 -10.54 4.41 9.17
N ARG A 105 -11.53 5.04 8.50
CA ARG A 105 -12.69 4.34 7.94
C ARG A 105 -12.29 3.37 6.82
N HIS A 106 -11.41 3.77 5.90
CA HIS A 106 -10.94 2.91 4.82
C HIS A 106 -10.21 1.68 5.34
N VAL A 107 -9.28 1.88 6.27
CA VAL A 107 -8.50 0.83 6.90
C VAL A 107 -9.41 -0.18 7.60
N LYS A 108 -10.38 0.29 8.41
CA LYS A 108 -11.38 -0.60 9.02
C LYS A 108 -12.21 -1.33 7.98
N GLY A 109 -12.62 -0.66 6.91
CA GLY A 109 -13.34 -1.28 5.79
C GLY A 109 -12.55 -2.42 5.15
N HIS A 110 -11.25 -2.23 4.93
CA HIS A 110 -10.37 -3.27 4.42
C HIS A 110 -10.26 -4.47 5.38
N ILE A 111 -10.08 -4.23 6.68
CA ILE A 111 -10.04 -5.30 7.69
C ILE A 111 -11.36 -6.08 7.68
N ASN A 112 -12.50 -5.40 7.68
CA ASN A 112 -13.81 -6.04 7.65
C ASN A 112 -14.02 -6.85 6.36
N LEU A 113 -13.59 -6.31 5.21
CA LEU A 113 -13.65 -7.00 3.92
C LEU A 113 -12.78 -8.26 3.92
N ILE A 114 -11.59 -8.21 4.52
CA ILE A 114 -10.71 -9.37 4.63
C ILE A 114 -11.32 -10.45 5.54
N ASN A 115 -11.99 -10.05 6.63
CA ASN A 115 -12.58 -10.97 7.61
C ASN A 115 -13.92 -11.56 7.16
N THR A 116 -14.79 -10.73 6.59
CA THR A 116 -16.19 -11.08 6.33
C THR A 116 -16.55 -11.16 4.85
N GLY A 117 -15.67 -10.66 3.97
CA GLY A 117 -15.98 -10.50 2.55
C GLY A 117 -16.86 -9.28 2.25
N ASP A 118 -17.23 -8.50 3.28
CA ASP A 118 -18.10 -7.32 3.14
C ASP A 118 -17.37 -6.04 3.56
N TRP A 119 -17.47 -4.98 2.74
CA TRP A 119 -16.87 -3.68 3.02
C TRP A 119 -17.64 -2.89 4.08
N ASN A 120 -18.89 -3.27 4.34
CA ASN A 120 -19.81 -2.50 5.16
C ASN A 120 -19.50 -2.74 6.64
N LEU A 121 -19.04 -1.70 7.32
CA LEU A 121 -18.73 -1.71 8.76
C LEU A 121 -19.99 -1.83 9.64
N GLY A 122 -21.17 -2.08 9.05
CA GLY A 122 -22.47 -1.82 9.67
C GLY A 122 -23.61 -2.77 9.29
N LYS A 123 -23.36 -4.06 9.03
CA LYS A 123 -24.42 -5.09 9.09
C LYS A 123 -23.97 -6.36 9.83
N LYS A 124 -23.61 -6.19 11.10
CA LYS A 124 -23.77 -7.23 12.12
C LYS A 124 -24.46 -6.63 13.34
N LEU A 125 -25.68 -6.13 13.14
CA LEU A 125 -26.66 -6.07 14.23
C LEU A 125 -27.80 -6.98 13.78
N GLY A 126 -27.96 -8.07 14.52
CA GLY A 126 -28.79 -9.20 14.15
C GLY A 126 -30.26 -8.85 14.01
N HIS A 127 -30.94 -9.62 13.18
CA HIS A 127 -32.35 -9.91 13.34
C HIS A 127 -32.48 -11.43 13.15
N ALA A 128 -32.42 -12.14 14.27
CA ALA A 128 -33.12 -13.41 14.45
C ALA A 128 -34.57 -13.11 14.84
#